data_AF-A0A7C7Q8V8-F1
#
_entry.id   AF-A0A7C7Q8V8-F1
#
_cell.length_a   1.000
_cell.length_b   1.000
_cell.length_c   1.000
_cell.angle_alpha   90.00
_cell.angle_beta   90.00
_cell.angle_gamma   90.00
#
_symmetry.space_group_name_H-M   'P 1'
#
loop_
_entity.id
_entity.type
_entity.pdbx_description
1 polymer ?
#
loop_
_entity_poly.entity_id
_entity_poly.type
_entity_poly.pdbx_seq_one_letter_code
_entity_poly.pdbx_strand_id
1 'polypeptide(L)'
;MGRIGTVRKGDVSSRVGASIYVGALIFRLPFRAELALFILSYTIVAGDVIWRATRNALHGKFFDENFLQDMALDHSRRSIRSLLAIRPDYANLRIDGGMRAGPVGNDKQDRSSHRSGDQRLR
;
A
#
# COMPACT_ATOMS: atom_id res chain seq x y z
N MET A 1 -4.69 -61.11 -9.84
CA MET A 1 -5.42 -59.83 -9.96
C MET A 1 -4.43 -58.67 -10.10
N GLY A 2 -4.07 -58.26 -11.32
CA GLY A 2 -3.23 -57.08 -11.58
C GLY A 2 -4.11 -55.86 -11.84
N ARG A 3 -3.96 -54.80 -11.05
CA ARG A 3 -4.72 -53.55 -11.21
C ARG A 3 -4.15 -52.76 -12.39
N ILE A 4 -5.01 -52.52 -13.36
CA ILE A 4 -4.75 -51.75 -14.58
C ILE A 4 -4.62 -50.27 -14.17
N GLY A 5 -3.42 -49.71 -14.29
CA GLY A 5 -3.18 -48.29 -14.08
C GLY A 5 -3.70 -47.48 -15.26
N THR A 6 -4.75 -46.71 -15.05
CA THR A 6 -5.31 -45.79 -16.06
C THR A 6 -4.37 -44.62 -16.27
N VAL A 7 -3.85 -44.48 -17.49
CA VAL A 7 -3.04 -43.34 -17.92
C VAL A 7 -3.88 -42.06 -17.83
N ARG A 8 -3.47 -41.12 -16.97
CA ARG A 8 -4.12 -39.80 -16.89
C ARG A 8 -3.84 -39.00 -18.17
N LYS A 9 -4.91 -38.61 -18.87
CA LYS A 9 -4.93 -37.61 -19.96
C LYS A 9 -4.42 -36.27 -19.41
N GLY A 10 -3.13 -35.99 -19.53
CA GLY A 10 -2.58 -34.71 -19.08
C GLY A 10 -1.16 -34.43 -19.55
N ASP A 11 -0.25 -35.41 -19.51
CA ASP A 11 1.19 -35.07 -19.55
C ASP A 11 1.96 -35.53 -20.79
N VAL A 12 1.34 -36.30 -21.70
CA VAL A 12 2.07 -36.92 -22.82
C VAL A 12 2.03 -36.10 -24.12
N SER A 13 1.02 -35.24 -24.29
CA SER A 13 0.83 -34.48 -25.55
C SER A 13 1.81 -33.30 -25.69
N SER A 14 2.16 -32.65 -24.58
CA SER A 14 2.96 -31.41 -24.60
C SER A 14 4.43 -31.66 -24.97
N ARG A 15 4.96 -32.86 -24.69
CA ARG A 15 6.37 -33.19 -24.96
C ARG A 15 6.62 -33.56 -26.42
N VAL A 16 5.68 -34.26 -27.05
CA VAL A 16 5.76 -34.63 -28.46
C VAL A 16 5.49 -33.41 -29.36
N GLY A 17 4.59 -32.51 -28.93
CA GLY A 17 4.36 -31.24 -29.62
C GLY A 17 5.57 -30.31 -29.59
N ALA A 18 6.26 -30.21 -28.45
CA ALA A 18 7.44 -29.35 -28.30
C ALA A 18 8.60 -29.76 -29.22
N SER A 19 8.85 -31.05 -29.39
CA SER A 19 9.92 -31.54 -30.27
C SER A 19 9.64 -31.30 -31.75
N ILE A 20 8.37 -31.40 -32.18
CA ILE A 20 7.95 -31.05 -33.56
C ILE A 20 8.12 -29.54 -33.82
N TYR A 21 7.79 -28.70 -32.83
CA TYR A 21 7.94 -27.24 -32.91
C TYR A 21 9.40 -26.79 -32.97
N VAL A 22 10.28 -27.41 -32.18
CA VAL A 22 11.73 -27.18 -32.25
C VAL A 22 12.31 -27.65 -33.59
N GLY A 23 11.80 -28.76 -34.14
CA GLY A 23 12.19 -29.22 -35.47
C GLY A 23 11.74 -28.26 -36.58
N ALA A 24 10.56 -27.65 -36.46
CA ALA A 24 10.06 -26.65 -37.40
C ALA A 24 10.84 -25.32 -37.36
N LEU A 25 11.41 -24.97 -36.20
CA LEU A 25 12.26 -23.77 -35.98
C LEU A 25 13.58 -23.80 -36.77
N ILE A 26 14.04 -24.97 -37.22
CA ILE A 26 15.27 -25.13 -38.01
C ILE A 26 15.10 -24.63 -39.46
N PHE A 27 13.85 -24.54 -39.96
CA PHE A 27 13.58 -23.91 -41.25
C PHE A 27 13.62 -22.39 -41.10
N ARG A 28 14.47 -21.72 -41.87
CA ARG A 28 14.77 -20.27 -41.82
C ARG A 28 13.49 -19.42 -41.89
N LEU A 29 12.94 -19.08 -40.72
CA LEU A 29 11.67 -18.37 -40.58
C LEU A 29 11.86 -16.87 -40.90
N PRO A 30 11.01 -16.26 -41.76
CA PRO A 30 11.04 -14.82 -41.98
C PRO A 30 10.68 -14.07 -40.69
N PHE A 31 11.16 -12.84 -40.50
CA PHE A 31 10.99 -12.01 -39.31
C PHE A 31 9.56 -12.01 -38.70
N ARG A 32 8.52 -12.05 -39.55
CA ARG A 32 7.11 -12.11 -39.13
C ARG A 32 6.77 -13.37 -38.33
N ALA A 33 7.39 -14.49 -38.66
CA ALA A 33 7.13 -15.76 -38.01
C ALA A 33 7.91 -15.89 -36.69
N GLU A 34 9.13 -15.37 -36.60
CA GLU A 34 9.85 -15.25 -35.31
C GLU A 34 9.06 -14.39 -34.32
N LEU A 35 8.51 -13.25 -34.78
CA LEU A 35 7.63 -12.40 -33.98
C LEU A 35 6.36 -13.16 -33.53
N ALA A 36 5.74 -13.94 -34.42
CA ALA A 36 4.58 -14.75 -34.07
C ALA A 36 4.90 -15.82 -33.02
N LEU A 37 6.04 -16.50 -33.15
CA LEU A 37 6.50 -17.50 -32.17
C LEU A 37 6.87 -16.86 -30.83
N PHE A 38 7.45 -15.67 -30.84
CA PHE A 38 7.77 -14.90 -29.64
C PHE A 38 6.49 -14.50 -28.89
N ILE A 39 5.50 -13.93 -29.60
CA ILE A 39 4.20 -13.57 -29.02
C ILE A 39 3.49 -14.82 -28.49
N LEU A 40 3.48 -15.90 -29.28
CA LEU A 40 2.85 -17.15 -28.88
C LEU A 40 3.51 -17.76 -27.64
N SER A 41 4.85 -17.80 -27.59
CA SER A 41 5.60 -18.26 -26.42
C SER A 41 5.34 -17.37 -25.20
N TYR A 42 5.36 -16.05 -25.40
CA TYR A 42 5.13 -15.09 -24.33
C TYR A 42 3.73 -15.25 -23.74
N THR A 43 2.69 -15.39 -24.57
CA THR A 43 1.33 -15.61 -24.08
C THR A 43 1.13 -16.99 -23.45
N ILE A 44 1.85 -18.02 -23.88
CA ILE A 44 1.79 -19.36 -23.24
C ILE A 44 2.43 -19.33 -21.86
N VAL A 45 3.62 -18.73 -21.71
CA VAL A 45 4.36 -18.68 -20.44
C VAL A 45 3.76 -17.65 -19.48
N ALA A 46 3.37 -16.48 -19.99
CA ALA A 46 2.80 -15.40 -19.19
C ALA A 46 1.27 -15.47 -19.07
N GLY A 47 0.61 -16.45 -19.71
CA GLY A 47 -0.85 -16.54 -19.77
C GLY A 47 -1.48 -16.70 -18.40
N ASP A 48 -0.83 -17.43 -17.49
CA ASP A 48 -1.28 -17.60 -16.11
C ASP A 48 -1.13 -16.30 -15.29
N VAL A 49 -0.07 -15.53 -15.52
CA VAL A 49 0.17 -14.21 -14.90
C VAL A 49 -0.83 -13.19 -15.41
N ILE A 50 -1.03 -13.11 -16.73
CA ILE A 50 -1.96 -12.17 -17.37
C ILE A 50 -3.38 -12.46 -16.92
N TRP A 51 -3.84 -13.72 -16.94
CA TRP A 51 -5.20 -14.06 -16.51
C TRP A 51 -5.43 -13.74 -15.03
N ARG A 52 -4.43 -13.98 -14.18
CA ARG A 52 -4.51 -13.72 -12.73
C ARG A 52 -4.52 -12.22 -12.43
N ALA A 53 -3.68 -11.43 -13.09
CA ALA A 53 -3.65 -9.99 -12.97
C ALA A 53 -4.91 -9.34 -13.55
N THR A 54 -5.34 -9.77 -14.74
CA THR A 54 -6.48 -9.21 -15.45
C THR A 54 -7.76 -9.48 -14.68
N ARG A 55 -7.98 -10.70 -14.17
CA ARG A 55 -9.15 -10.99 -13.33
C ARG A 55 -9.13 -10.21 -12.01
N ASN A 56 -7.97 -10.03 -11.39
CA ASN A 56 -7.86 -9.24 -10.15
C ASN A 56 -8.05 -7.73 -10.39
N ALA A 57 -7.58 -7.19 -11.52
CA ALA A 57 -7.76 -5.81 -11.93
C ALA A 57 -9.20 -5.53 -12.39
N LEU A 58 -9.82 -6.47 -13.11
CA LEU A 58 -11.21 -6.39 -13.56
C LEU A 58 -12.21 -6.38 -12.39
N HIS A 59 -11.85 -6.92 -11.23
CA HIS A 59 -12.66 -6.78 -10.01
C HIS A 59 -12.58 -5.39 -9.36
N GLY A 60 -11.92 -4.41 -9.99
CA GLY A 60 -12.05 -2.97 -9.71
C GLY A 60 -11.50 -2.48 -8.36
N LYS A 61 -11.15 -3.38 -7.44
CA LYS A 61 -10.78 -3.03 -6.05
C LYS A 61 -9.43 -2.34 -5.86
N PHE A 62 -8.61 -2.21 -6.90
CA PHE A 62 -7.28 -1.58 -6.81
C PHE A 62 -7.28 -0.07 -7.06
N PHE A 63 -8.36 0.47 -7.64
CA PHE A 63 -8.56 1.91 -7.90
C PHE A 63 -9.99 2.32 -7.57
N ASP A 64 -10.50 1.81 -6.45
CA ASP A 64 -11.82 2.20 -5.96
C ASP A 64 -11.78 3.63 -5.41
N GLU A 65 -12.91 4.34 -5.45
CA GLU A 65 -13.07 5.71 -4.95
C GLU A 65 -12.54 5.82 -3.50
N ASN A 66 -12.80 4.80 -2.69
CA ASN A 66 -12.37 4.72 -1.29
C ASN A 66 -10.84 4.67 -1.13
N PHE A 67 -10.12 3.96 -2.01
CA PHE A 67 -8.66 3.86 -1.94
C PHE A 67 -7.98 5.19 -2.29
N LEU A 68 -8.49 5.85 -3.32
CA LEU A 68 -7.99 7.16 -3.74
C LEU A 68 -8.31 8.24 -2.69
N GLN A 69 -9.51 8.20 -2.11
CA GLN A 69 -9.93 9.11 -1.04
C GLN A 69 -9.10 8.93 0.24
N ASP A 70 -8.84 7.69 0.67
CA ASP A 70 -8.00 7.42 1.84
C ASP A 70 -6.57 7.93 1.67
N MET A 71 -5.98 7.76 0.48
CA MET A 71 -4.65 8.29 0.17
C MET A 71 -4.62 9.83 0.23
N ALA A 72 -5.65 10.49 -0.29
CA ALA A 72 -5.77 11.95 -0.22
C ALA A 72 -5.96 12.46 1.23
N LEU A 73 -6.77 11.75 2.03
CA LEU A 73 -7.00 12.07 3.43
C LEU A 73 -5.74 11.90 4.28
N ASP A 74 -4.92 10.87 4.03
CA ASP A 74 -3.67 10.65 4.78
C ASP A 74 -2.70 11.84 4.60
N HIS A 75 -2.55 12.33 3.38
CA HIS A 75 -1.70 13.49 3.08
C HIS A 75 -2.20 14.75 3.81
N SER A 76 -3.52 14.99 3.84
CA SER A 76 -4.14 16.11 4.57
C SER A 76 -3.97 16.01 6.09
N ARG A 77 -4.18 14.82 6.66
CA ARG A 77 -3.95 14.58 8.09
C ARG A 77 -2.50 14.83 8.47
N ARG A 78 -1.56 14.46 7.61
CA ARG A 78 -0.13 14.66 7.84
C ARG A 78 0.27 16.14 7.82
N SER A 79 -0.27 16.93 6.87
CA SER A 79 -0.01 18.37 6.81
C SER A 79 -0.66 19.16 7.95
N ILE A 80 -1.86 18.76 8.41
CA ILE A 80 -2.50 19.39 9.57
C ILE A 80 -1.74 19.04 10.85
N ARG A 81 -1.29 17.79 11.00
CA ARG A 81 -0.46 17.37 12.16
C ARG A 81 0.86 18.13 12.22
N SER A 82 1.51 18.40 11.10
CA SER A 82 2.74 19.20 11.08
C SER A 82 2.50 20.65 11.44
N LEU A 83 1.32 21.20 11.12
CA LEU A 83 0.92 22.55 11.57
C LEU A 83 0.56 22.59 13.07
N LEU A 84 -0.13 21.57 13.58
CA LEU A 84 -0.47 21.47 15.01
C LEU A 84 0.76 21.29 15.90
N ALA A 85 1.81 20.64 15.36
CA ALA A 85 3.10 20.49 16.05
C ALA A 85 3.85 21.82 16.27
N ILE A 86 3.41 22.92 15.65
CA ILE A 86 3.96 24.27 15.87
C ILE A 86 3.41 24.90 17.17
N ARG A 87 2.42 24.26 17.82
CA ARG A 87 1.93 24.75 19.11
C ARG A 87 3.08 24.78 20.14
N PRO A 88 3.36 25.94 20.76
CA PRO A 88 4.43 26.04 21.73
C PRO A 88 4.03 25.35 23.04
N ASP A 89 4.87 24.42 23.51
CA ASP A 89 4.72 23.77 24.82
C ASP A 89 5.32 24.61 25.97
N TYR A 90 6.02 25.71 25.66
CA TYR A 90 6.65 26.62 26.62
C TYR A 90 6.22 28.07 26.42
N ALA A 91 5.97 28.77 27.53
CA ALA A 91 5.73 30.20 27.58
C ALA A 91 6.75 30.88 28.49
N ASN A 92 7.00 32.15 28.20
CA ASN A 92 7.84 33.00 29.03
C ASN A 92 7.00 33.52 30.21
N LEU A 93 7.42 33.17 31.42
CA LEU A 93 6.89 33.70 32.67
C LEU A 93 7.79 34.87 33.11
N ARG A 94 7.19 36.05 33.30
CA ARG A 94 7.90 37.22 33.84
C ARG A 94 7.71 37.24 35.35
N ILE A 95 8.80 37.09 36.10
CA ILE A 95 8.78 37.12 37.57
C ILE A 95 9.83 38.14 38.02
N ASP A 96 9.41 39.18 38.74
CA ASP A 96 10.24 40.21 39.37
C ASP A 96 11.43 40.71 38.52
N GLY A 97 11.14 41.13 37.29
CA GLY A 97 12.13 41.70 36.36
C GLY A 97 12.98 40.68 35.58
N GLY A 98 12.87 39.38 35.89
CA GLY A 98 13.49 38.28 35.14
C GLY A 98 12.52 37.55 34.21
N MET A 99 13.04 36.96 33.13
CA MET A 99 12.30 36.07 32.23
C MET A 99 12.69 34.61 32.50
N ARG A 100 11.72 33.74 32.74
CA ARG A 100 11.91 32.29 32.92
C ARG A 100 10.97 31.52 31.99
N ALA A 101 11.47 30.54 31.26
CA ALA A 101 10.63 29.68 30.42
C ALA A 101 9.97 28.59 31.28
N GLY A 102 8.65 28.43 31.16
CA GLY A 102 7.86 27.41 31.85
C GLY A 102 6.84 26.74 30.90
N PRO A 103 6.31 25.55 31.24
CA PRO A 103 5.33 24.86 30.40
C PRO A 103 4.03 25.67 30.27
N VAL A 104 3.44 25.72 29.06
CA VAL A 104 2.12 26.35 28.81
C VAL A 104 1.02 25.43 29.37
N GLY A 105 0.73 25.57 30.66
CA GLY A 105 -0.14 24.65 31.39
C GLY A 105 -1.09 25.33 32.36
N ASN A 106 -2.32 25.58 31.91
CA ASN A 106 -3.53 25.91 32.68
C ASN A 106 -3.34 26.78 33.95
N ASP A 107 -2.88 28.01 33.76
CA ASP A 107 -2.69 29.08 34.76
C ASP A 107 -3.92 29.42 35.63
N LYS A 108 -5.07 28.82 35.34
CA LYS A 108 -6.34 29.04 36.08
C LYS A 108 -6.47 28.19 37.32
N GLN A 109 -5.69 27.12 37.48
CA GLN A 109 -5.73 26.29 38.69
C GLN A 109 -5.07 26.99 39.90
N ASP A 110 -4.10 27.87 39.65
CA ASP A 110 -3.32 28.53 40.69
C ASP A 110 -4.01 29.76 41.29
N ARG A 111 -5.02 30.34 40.61
CA ARG A 111 -5.79 31.48 41.13
C ARG A 111 -6.95 31.10 42.05
N SER A 112 -7.41 29.84 42.04
CA SER A 112 -8.55 29.42 42.89
C SER A 112 -8.15 29.05 44.33
N SER A 113 -6.87 28.85 44.62
CA SER A 113 -6.38 28.60 45.98
C SER A 113 -6.25 29.88 46.82
N HIS A 114 -6.17 31.06 46.18
CA HIS A 114 -5.97 32.35 46.88
C HIS A 114 -7.24 33.13 47.22
N ARG A 115 -8.44 32.66 46.84
CA ARG A 115 -9.71 33.38 47.10
C ARG A 115 -10.66 32.71 48.10
N SER A 116 -10.22 31.64 48.77
CA SER A 116 -11.05 30.91 49.76
C SER A 116 -10.67 31.19 51.23
N GLY A 117 -9.89 32.25 51.50
CA GLY A 117 -9.49 32.64 52.84
C GLY A 117 -10.33 33.73 53.50
N ASP A 118 -11.18 34.45 52.74
CA ASP A 118 -11.71 35.75 53.19
C ASP A 118 -13.17 35.74 53.68
N GLN A 119 -13.84 34.58 53.70
CA GLN A 119 -15.22 34.47 54.21
C GLN A 119 -15.32 34.08 55.70
N ARG A 120 -14.23 34.20 56.46
CA ARG A 120 -14.22 33.84 57.88
C ARG A 120 -14.28 35.00 58.86
N LEU A 121 -14.45 36.24 58.43
CA LEU A 121 -14.49 37.38 59.34
C LEU A 121 -15.64 38.34 59.03
N ARG A 122 -16.65 38.27 59.92
CA ARG A 122 -17.64 39.29 60.32
C ARG A 122 -19.04 39.17 59.74
#